data_AF-A0A959B8Y9-F1
#
_entry.id   AF-A0A959B8Y9-F1
#
_cell.length_a   1.000
_cell.length_b   1.000
_cell.length_c   1.000
_cell.angle_alpha   90.00
_cell.angle_beta   90.00
_cell.angle_gamma   90.00
#
_symmetry.space_group_name_H-M   'P 1'
#
loop_
_entity.id
_entity.type
_entity.pdbx_description
1 polymer ?
#
loop_
_entity_poly.entity_id
_entity_poly.type
_entity_poly.pdbx_seq_one_letter_code
_entity_poly.pdbx_strand_id
1 'polypeptide(L)'
;MSGKIIYTIFLLFVWILLPAHPISISWATLRTYEKKVDIQINILAEDLFLFQSLEPDEQGFCSKLALEQAAGRHQEFLSQFFFLEDLEGNRLEGQFIRCQSFEIPPEGIHRDSLMQYSLLYFFEFRSPAAIAGLQVFQQFGGSLSPIPAVVMATAYQDGAPGPLTAEVSRERPWLLSFDWKDPSAFGAKRGIPYFEKDDACVAFLQIDDNGLRQEIAIPFKKLESFIPIERAQSAFLKTEEEVQASESIASFFTQNIAVVINGRPTAPASVQVEFDGASEARGQPLANAVVRILLNYPAESPPSMLEVKLELFNWQARSYKAEISVFGKVMNHTFSRYQPAFYWKK
;
A
#
# COMPACT_ATOMS: atom_id res chain seq x y z
N MET A 1 -43.85 6.25 52.12
CA MET A 1 -43.35 7.35 51.27
C MET A 1 -41.85 7.17 51.08
N SER A 2 -41.38 7.29 49.84
CA SER A 2 -39.99 7.14 49.35
C SER A 2 -39.36 5.75 49.54
N GLY A 3 -39.08 4.93 48.51
CA GLY A 3 -38.83 5.23 47.10
C GLY A 3 -37.33 5.28 46.83
N LYS A 4 -36.70 4.11 46.61
CA LYS A 4 -35.42 3.97 45.90
C LYS A 4 -35.51 2.72 45.03
N ILE A 5 -35.85 2.93 43.77
CA ILE A 5 -35.82 1.92 42.70
C ILE A 5 -34.36 1.77 42.28
N ILE A 6 -33.82 0.57 42.47
CA ILE A 6 -32.53 0.16 41.88
C ILE A 6 -32.84 -0.17 40.42
N TYR A 7 -32.40 0.68 39.48
CA TYR A 7 -32.38 0.32 38.08
C TYR A 7 -31.21 -0.64 37.83
N THR A 8 -31.48 -1.94 37.92
CA THR A 8 -30.63 -2.96 37.31
C THR A 8 -30.80 -2.81 35.80
N ILE A 9 -29.81 -2.22 35.13
CA ILE A 9 -29.70 -2.24 33.67
C ILE A 9 -29.42 -3.70 33.27
N PHE A 10 -30.47 -4.39 32.82
CA PHE A 10 -30.35 -5.65 32.11
C PHE A 10 -29.75 -5.31 30.75
N LEU A 11 -28.45 -5.57 30.59
CA LEU A 11 -27.77 -5.52 29.30
C LEU A 11 -28.29 -6.70 28.48
N LEU A 12 -29.39 -6.45 27.76
CA LEU A 12 -29.96 -7.37 26.80
C LEU A 12 -28.99 -7.45 25.62
N PHE A 13 -28.10 -8.44 25.67
CA PHE A 13 -27.29 -8.85 24.53
C PHE A 13 -28.25 -9.35 23.44
N VAL A 14 -28.64 -8.45 22.55
CA VAL A 14 -29.24 -8.85 21.28
C VAL A 14 -28.13 -9.48 20.47
N TRP A 15 -28.13 -10.82 20.42
CA TRP A 15 -27.32 -11.58 19.49
C TRP A 15 -27.85 -11.34 18.08
N ILE A 16 -27.34 -10.30 17.43
CA ILE A 16 -27.42 -10.20 15.97
C ILE A 16 -26.32 -11.12 15.44
N LEU A 17 -26.72 -12.33 15.02
CA LEU A 17 -25.91 -13.21 14.17
C LEU A 17 -25.74 -12.55 12.79
N LEU A 18 -24.87 -11.55 12.70
CA LEU A 18 -24.19 -11.23 11.45
C LEU A 18 -23.07 -12.26 11.30
N PRO A 19 -22.88 -12.91 10.14
CA PRO A 19 -21.69 -13.73 9.93
C PRO A 19 -20.49 -12.80 10.16
N ALA A 20 -19.74 -13.04 11.22
CA ALA A 20 -18.51 -12.30 11.49
C ALA A 20 -17.69 -12.34 10.21
N HIS A 21 -17.42 -11.20 9.58
CA HIS A 21 -16.41 -11.12 8.52
C HIS A 21 -15.08 -11.40 9.23
N PRO A 22 -14.51 -12.62 9.13
CA PRO A 22 -13.33 -12.95 9.90
C PRO A 22 -12.17 -12.19 9.27
N ILE A 23 -11.49 -11.40 10.07
CA ILE A 23 -10.20 -10.84 9.67
C ILE A 23 -9.23 -12.02 9.67
N SER A 24 -8.55 -12.24 8.54
CA SER A 24 -7.45 -13.19 8.49
C SER A 24 -6.28 -12.60 9.28
N ILE A 25 -5.82 -13.32 10.31
CA ILE A 25 -4.66 -12.96 11.12
C ILE A 25 -3.62 -14.05 10.96
N SER A 26 -2.45 -13.67 10.47
CA SER A 26 -1.29 -14.54 10.35
C SER A 26 -0.10 -13.95 11.12
N TRP A 27 0.95 -14.75 11.34
CA TRP A 27 2.18 -14.30 11.98
C TRP A 27 3.37 -14.52 11.08
N ALA A 28 4.29 -13.57 11.01
CA ALA A 28 5.54 -13.73 10.27
C ALA A 28 6.74 -13.50 11.18
N THR A 29 7.76 -14.34 11.06
CA THR A 29 9.07 -14.12 11.68
C THR A 29 10.10 -13.96 10.58
N LEU A 30 10.77 -12.80 10.55
CA LEU A 30 11.84 -12.47 9.62
C LEU A 30 13.16 -12.52 10.39
N ARG A 31 14.07 -13.40 9.98
CA ARG A 31 15.46 -13.41 10.48
C ARG A 31 16.36 -12.86 9.39
N THR A 32 16.94 -11.71 9.66
CA THR A 32 17.71 -10.93 8.67
C THR A 32 19.21 -11.07 8.93
N TYR A 33 19.91 -11.34 7.85
CA TYR A 33 21.37 -11.43 7.76
C TYR A 33 21.83 -10.48 6.66
N GLU A 34 23.13 -10.21 6.59
CA GLU A 34 23.69 -9.19 5.69
C GLU A 34 23.20 -9.31 4.24
N LYS A 35 23.04 -10.54 3.72
CA LYS A 35 22.63 -10.79 2.32
C LYS A 35 21.43 -11.73 2.18
N LYS A 36 20.72 -11.99 3.28
CA LYS A 36 19.69 -13.04 3.34
C LYS A 36 18.59 -12.71 4.33
N VAL A 37 17.36 -13.12 4.02
CA VAL A 37 16.25 -13.11 4.97
C VAL A 37 15.58 -14.47 4.98
N ASP A 38 15.52 -15.09 6.15
CA ASP A 38 14.70 -16.29 6.37
C ASP A 38 13.35 -15.85 6.92
N ILE A 39 12.27 -16.22 6.24
CA ILE A 39 10.90 -15.91 6.66
C ILE A 39 10.19 -17.20 7.04
N GLN A 40 9.57 -17.18 8.21
CA GLN A 40 8.58 -18.17 8.63
C GLN A 40 7.23 -17.48 8.71
N ILE A 41 6.23 -17.97 7.97
CA ILE A 41 4.86 -17.47 8.02
C ILE A 41 3.97 -18.56 8.61
N ASN A 42 3.33 -18.24 9.73
CA ASN A 42 2.33 -19.08 10.36
C ASN A 42 0.93 -18.57 9.99
N ILE A 43 0.15 -19.42 9.34
CA ILE A 43 -1.25 -19.13 9.00
C ILE A 43 -2.17 -20.12 9.72
N LEU A 44 -3.42 -19.74 9.94
CA LEU A 44 -4.44 -20.68 10.40
C LEU A 44 -4.96 -21.48 9.20
N ALA A 45 -5.41 -22.72 9.43
CA ALA A 45 -6.02 -23.53 8.36
C ALA A 45 -7.32 -22.88 7.82
N GLU A 46 -7.94 -21.98 8.57
CA GLU A 46 -9.06 -21.13 8.11
C GLU A 46 -8.67 -20.28 6.89
N ASP A 47 -7.41 -19.82 6.78
CA ASP A 47 -6.96 -19.04 5.63
C ASP A 47 -7.02 -19.84 4.32
N LEU A 48 -6.98 -21.18 4.40
CA LEU A 48 -7.22 -22.05 3.25
C LEU A 48 -8.68 -21.99 2.79
N PHE A 49 -9.62 -21.89 3.72
CA PHE A 49 -11.03 -21.65 3.44
C PHE A 49 -11.26 -20.25 2.85
N LEU A 50 -10.62 -19.22 3.43
CA LEU A 50 -10.79 -17.84 3.00
C LEU A 50 -10.20 -17.57 1.61
N PHE A 51 -9.01 -18.10 1.31
CA PHE A 51 -8.26 -17.70 0.10
C PHE A 51 -8.11 -18.79 -0.96
N GLN A 52 -8.36 -20.06 -0.64
CA GLN A 52 -8.05 -21.19 -1.53
C GLN A 52 -9.29 -21.98 -1.98
N SER A 53 -10.48 -21.40 -1.80
CA SER A 53 -11.77 -22.02 -2.15
C SER A 53 -11.91 -23.44 -1.59
N LEU A 54 -11.43 -23.65 -0.35
CA LEU A 54 -11.60 -24.93 0.33
C LEU A 54 -13.09 -25.08 0.69
N GLU A 55 -13.74 -26.11 0.16
CA GLU A 55 -15.15 -26.38 0.42
C GLU A 55 -15.30 -27.59 1.35
N PRO A 56 -16.06 -27.45 2.46
CA PRO A 56 -16.43 -28.60 3.28
C PRO A 56 -17.45 -29.48 2.56
N ASP A 57 -17.51 -30.76 2.94
CA ASP A 57 -18.57 -31.68 2.51
C ASP A 57 -19.94 -31.35 3.15
N GLU A 58 -20.94 -32.17 2.86
CA GLU A 58 -22.30 -32.02 3.40
C GLU A 58 -22.36 -32.11 4.93
N GLN A 59 -21.37 -32.73 5.57
CA GLN A 59 -21.24 -32.85 7.02
C GLN A 59 -20.35 -31.76 7.63
N GLY A 60 -19.87 -30.81 6.82
CA GLY A 60 -19.05 -29.70 7.29
C GLY A 60 -17.55 -30.01 7.37
N PHE A 61 -17.09 -31.16 6.89
CA PHE A 61 -15.69 -31.58 6.96
C PHE A 61 -14.90 -31.19 5.71
N CYS A 62 -13.71 -30.63 5.92
CA CYS A 62 -12.70 -30.45 4.90
C CYS A 62 -11.82 -31.71 4.87
N SER A 63 -11.90 -32.48 3.79
CA SER A 63 -11.13 -33.73 3.67
C SER A 63 -9.61 -33.48 3.72
N LYS A 64 -8.86 -34.49 4.15
CA LYS A 64 -7.38 -34.45 4.18
C LYS A 64 -6.78 -34.07 2.83
N LEU A 65 -7.23 -34.71 1.76
CA LEU A 65 -6.74 -34.43 0.40
C LEU A 65 -7.00 -32.97 -0.01
N ALA A 66 -8.19 -32.44 0.30
CA ALA A 66 -8.53 -31.05 -0.03
C ALA A 66 -7.68 -30.05 0.77
N LEU A 67 -7.43 -30.31 2.06
CA LEU A 67 -6.56 -29.50 2.92
C LEU A 67 -5.12 -29.49 2.42
N GLU A 68 -4.57 -30.66 2.05
CA GLU A 68 -3.21 -30.77 1.51
C GLU A 68 -3.06 -30.02 0.17
N GLN A 69 -4.04 -30.14 -0.72
CA GLN A 69 -4.05 -29.41 -1.99
C GLN A 69 -4.20 -27.90 -1.79
N ALA A 70 -5.08 -27.47 -0.89
CA ALA A 70 -5.27 -26.06 -0.57
C ALA A 70 -4.00 -25.47 0.07
N ALA A 71 -3.32 -26.22 0.94
CA ALA A 71 -2.04 -25.82 1.52
C ALA A 71 -0.96 -25.62 0.44
N GLY A 72 -0.95 -26.47 -0.58
CA GLY A 72 -0.09 -26.32 -1.76
C GLY A 72 -0.39 -25.03 -2.55
N ARG A 73 -1.65 -24.76 -2.90
CA ARG A 73 -2.03 -23.51 -3.58
C ARG A 73 -1.72 -22.27 -2.74
N HIS A 74 -1.88 -22.37 -1.41
CA HIS A 74 -1.59 -21.27 -0.51
C HIS A 74 -0.09 -20.90 -0.48
N GLN A 75 0.81 -21.81 -0.82
CA GLN A 75 2.23 -21.50 -1.01
C GLN A 75 2.43 -20.45 -2.12
N GLU A 76 1.79 -20.64 -3.28
CA GLU A 76 1.87 -19.74 -4.42
C GLU A 76 1.25 -18.38 -4.05
N PHE A 77 0.11 -18.41 -3.35
CA PHE A 77 -0.54 -17.23 -2.80
C PHE A 77 0.39 -16.41 -1.91
N LEU A 78 1.07 -17.04 -0.94
CA LEU A 78 2.03 -16.34 -0.07
C LEU A 78 3.21 -15.78 -0.86
N SER A 79 3.73 -16.54 -1.82
CA SER A 79 4.84 -16.10 -2.68
C SER A 79 4.47 -14.85 -3.50
N GLN A 80 3.19 -14.74 -3.89
CA GLN A 80 2.68 -13.61 -4.64
C GLN A 80 2.37 -12.40 -3.76
N PHE A 81 1.70 -12.60 -2.62
CA PHE A 81 1.08 -11.54 -1.84
C PHE A 81 1.77 -11.21 -0.51
N PHE A 82 2.79 -11.97 -0.10
CA PHE A 82 3.72 -11.58 0.96
C PHE A 82 5.12 -11.46 0.36
N PHE A 83 5.65 -10.24 0.28
CA PHE A 83 6.92 -10.01 -0.41
C PHE A 83 7.73 -8.91 0.24
N LEU A 84 9.02 -8.94 -0.09
CA LEU A 84 9.99 -7.96 0.36
C LEU A 84 10.47 -7.13 -0.82
N GLU A 85 10.61 -5.83 -0.63
CA GLU A 85 11.38 -4.96 -1.52
C GLU A 85 12.59 -4.37 -0.78
N ASP A 86 13.68 -4.15 -1.50
CA ASP A 86 14.82 -3.38 -1.01
C ASP A 86 14.47 -1.88 -0.98
N LEU A 87 15.42 -1.04 -0.54
CA LEU A 87 15.22 0.41 -0.49
C LEU A 87 15.12 1.02 -1.90
N GLU A 88 15.62 0.33 -2.90
CA GLU A 88 15.53 0.70 -4.30
C GLU A 88 14.21 0.23 -4.95
N GLY A 89 13.31 -0.42 -4.19
CA GLY A 89 12.01 -0.94 -4.64
C GLY A 89 12.11 -2.08 -5.65
N ASN A 90 13.23 -2.80 -5.63
CA ASN A 90 13.37 -4.07 -6.30
C ASN A 90 12.83 -5.16 -5.38
N ARG A 91 12.02 -6.05 -5.94
CA ARG A 91 11.49 -7.19 -5.21
C ARG A 91 12.62 -8.20 -5.02
N LEU A 92 12.81 -8.64 -3.77
CA LEU A 92 13.74 -9.74 -3.50
C LEU A 92 13.11 -11.05 -4.00
N GLU A 93 13.91 -11.86 -4.67
CA GLU A 93 13.47 -13.18 -5.11
C GLU A 93 13.37 -14.12 -3.91
N GLY A 94 12.16 -14.55 -3.61
CA GLY A 94 11.86 -15.49 -2.53
C GLY A 94 11.80 -16.90 -3.05
N GLN A 95 12.59 -17.80 -2.44
CA GLN A 95 12.53 -19.23 -2.67
C GLN A 95 11.71 -19.89 -1.56
N PHE A 96 10.68 -20.64 -1.94
CA PHE A 96 9.98 -21.52 -1.01
C PHE A 96 10.90 -22.69 -0.60
N ILE A 97 11.00 -22.94 0.71
CA ILE A 97 11.84 -24.00 1.27
C ILE A 97 10.99 -25.21 1.63
N ARG A 98 9.93 -25.01 2.43
CA ARG A 98 9.06 -26.09 2.90
C ARG A 98 7.81 -25.55 3.58
N CYS A 99 6.79 -26.40 3.69
CA CYS A 99 5.62 -26.21 4.53
C CYS A 99 5.62 -27.29 5.62
N GLN A 100 5.47 -26.88 6.87
CA GLN A 100 5.16 -27.76 7.99
C GLN A 100 3.66 -27.67 8.26
N SER A 101 2.95 -28.74 7.93
CA SER A 101 1.55 -28.91 8.28
C SER A 101 1.42 -29.55 9.66
N PHE A 102 0.29 -29.30 10.30
CA PHE A 102 -0.22 -30.13 11.39
C PHE A 102 -0.62 -31.53 10.87
N GLU A 103 -0.77 -32.49 11.76
CA GLU A 103 -1.28 -33.82 11.42
C GLU A 103 -2.78 -33.75 11.10
N ILE A 104 -3.14 -33.93 9.83
CA ILE A 104 -4.54 -33.92 9.41
C ILE A 104 -5.18 -35.29 9.70
N PRO A 105 -6.25 -35.35 10.50
CA PRO A 105 -6.97 -36.60 10.78
C PRO A 105 -7.46 -37.28 9.49
N PRO A 106 -7.54 -38.62 9.43
CA PRO A 106 -8.07 -39.34 8.26
C PRO A 106 -9.46 -38.88 7.83
N GLU A 107 -10.32 -38.56 8.78
CA GLU A 107 -11.67 -38.03 8.60
C GLU A 107 -11.71 -36.55 8.13
N GLY A 108 -10.57 -35.86 8.10
CA GLY A 108 -10.48 -34.44 7.80
C GLY A 108 -10.73 -33.54 9.01
N ILE A 109 -10.98 -32.26 8.77
CA ILE A 109 -11.24 -31.27 9.83
C ILE A 109 -12.58 -30.60 9.57
N HIS A 110 -13.45 -30.57 10.58
CA HIS A 110 -14.69 -29.79 10.53
C HIS A 110 -14.37 -28.30 10.39
N ARG A 111 -15.10 -27.58 9.51
CA ARG A 111 -14.89 -26.16 9.20
C ARG A 111 -14.71 -25.29 10.45
N ASP A 112 -15.58 -25.46 11.44
CA ASP A 112 -15.56 -24.65 12.67
C ASP A 112 -14.33 -24.90 13.56
N SER A 113 -13.55 -25.95 13.28
CA SER A 113 -12.31 -26.27 13.99
C SER A 113 -11.05 -25.82 13.26
N LEU A 114 -11.15 -25.29 12.03
CA LEU A 114 -9.97 -24.91 11.22
C LEU A 114 -9.07 -23.87 11.92
N MET A 115 -9.64 -22.98 12.73
CA MET A 115 -8.87 -21.98 13.50
C MET A 115 -7.95 -22.58 14.57
N GLN A 116 -8.12 -23.86 14.92
CA GLN A 116 -7.27 -24.55 15.91
C GLN A 116 -6.00 -25.15 15.28
N TYR A 117 -5.92 -25.16 13.95
CA TYR A 117 -4.84 -25.76 13.20
C TYR A 117 -4.05 -24.68 12.47
N SER A 118 -2.74 -24.88 12.36
CA SER A 118 -1.84 -23.89 11.78
C SER A 118 -0.81 -24.51 10.85
N LEU A 119 -0.47 -23.80 9.78
CA LEU A 119 0.52 -24.20 8.79
C LEU A 119 1.69 -23.22 8.83
N LEU A 120 2.91 -23.77 8.85
CA LEU A 120 4.13 -22.98 8.88
C LEU A 120 4.85 -23.07 7.53
N TYR A 121 4.88 -21.97 6.80
CA TYR A 121 5.60 -21.83 5.53
C TYR A 121 6.96 -21.20 5.76
N PHE A 122 7.99 -21.74 5.10
CA PHE A 122 9.35 -21.26 5.18
C PHE A 122 9.82 -20.77 3.82
N PHE A 123 10.32 -19.55 3.78
CA PHE A 123 10.87 -18.90 2.59
C PHE A 123 12.27 -18.37 2.89
N GLU A 124 13.13 -18.38 1.88
CA GLU A 124 14.44 -17.75 1.92
C GLU A 124 14.52 -16.69 0.81
N PHE A 125 14.93 -15.48 1.17
CA PHE A 125 15.15 -14.38 0.23
C PHE A 125 16.65 -14.07 0.22
N ARG A 126 17.24 -13.94 -0.97
CA ARG A 126 18.67 -13.64 -1.12
C ARG A 126 18.86 -12.32 -1.87
N SER A 127 19.90 -11.58 -1.48
CA SER A 127 20.36 -10.39 -2.18
C SER A 127 21.83 -10.55 -2.58
N PRO A 128 22.23 -10.11 -3.80
CA PRO A 128 23.65 -10.11 -4.19
C PRO A 128 24.47 -9.11 -3.37
N ALA A 129 23.84 -8.05 -2.85
CA ALA A 129 24.45 -7.00 -2.07
C ALA A 129 23.98 -7.03 -0.60
N ALA A 130 24.70 -6.31 0.26
CA ALA A 130 24.30 -6.14 1.66
C ALA A 130 22.95 -5.40 1.72
N ILE A 131 22.02 -5.92 2.52
CA ILE A 131 20.67 -5.40 2.67
C ILE A 131 20.71 -4.24 3.66
N ALA A 132 20.69 -3.00 3.19
CA ALA A 132 20.66 -1.82 4.06
C ALA A 132 19.28 -1.55 4.70
N GLY A 133 18.21 -2.07 4.08
CA GLY A 133 16.85 -1.98 4.59
C GLY A 133 15.87 -2.75 3.71
N LEU A 134 14.68 -3.00 4.25
CA LEU A 134 13.64 -3.79 3.59
C LEU A 134 12.26 -3.24 3.88
N GLN A 135 11.41 -3.23 2.86
CA GLN A 135 9.98 -3.04 3.04
C GLN A 135 9.27 -4.39 2.97
N VAL A 136 8.52 -4.70 4.02
CA VAL A 136 7.71 -5.90 4.16
C VAL A 136 6.28 -5.56 3.76
N PHE A 137 5.78 -6.26 2.75
CA PHE A 137 4.44 -6.06 2.20
C PHE A 137 3.56 -7.28 2.42
N GLN A 138 2.30 -7.00 2.71
CA GLN A 138 1.20 -7.96 2.70
C GLN A 138 0.10 -7.41 1.80
N GLN A 139 -0.39 -8.23 0.87
CA GLN A 139 -1.43 -7.90 -0.09
C GLN A 139 -2.41 -9.07 -0.29
N PHE A 140 -2.75 -9.80 0.76
CA PHE A 140 -3.53 -11.04 0.65
C PHE A 140 -4.83 -10.84 -0.14
N GLY A 141 -5.01 -11.69 -1.16
CA GLY A 141 -6.13 -11.67 -2.09
C GLY A 141 -6.10 -10.56 -3.16
N GLY A 142 -5.04 -9.74 -3.20
CA GLY A 142 -4.86 -8.68 -4.20
C GLY A 142 -5.75 -7.45 -3.98
N SER A 143 -5.61 -6.43 -4.84
CA SER A 143 -6.21 -5.09 -4.67
C SER A 143 -7.74 -5.08 -4.51
N LEU A 144 -8.44 -6.13 -4.95
CA LEU A 144 -9.91 -6.24 -4.90
C LEU A 144 -10.44 -7.26 -3.87
N SER A 145 -9.57 -7.91 -3.08
CA SER A 145 -10.04 -8.86 -2.06
C SER A 145 -10.95 -8.18 -1.03
N PRO A 146 -12.16 -8.72 -0.80
CA PRO A 146 -13.05 -8.23 0.24
C PRO A 146 -12.66 -8.74 1.64
N ILE A 147 -11.68 -9.65 1.73
CA ILE A 147 -11.25 -10.27 2.98
C ILE A 147 -10.17 -9.40 3.62
N PRO A 148 -10.44 -8.74 4.76
CA PRO A 148 -9.41 -8.03 5.49
C PRO A 148 -8.38 -9.02 6.04
N ALA A 149 -7.10 -8.67 5.91
CA ALA A 149 -6.01 -9.54 6.31
C ALA A 149 -4.87 -8.73 6.90
N VAL A 150 -4.29 -9.29 7.96
CA VAL A 150 -3.23 -8.68 8.76
C VAL A 150 -2.16 -9.73 9.07
N VAL A 151 -0.90 -9.34 8.93
CA VAL A 151 0.24 -10.15 9.37
C VAL A 151 0.92 -9.49 10.56
N MET A 152 0.94 -10.17 11.70
CA MET A 152 1.73 -9.80 12.87
C MET A 152 3.18 -10.21 12.64
N ALA A 153 4.02 -9.27 12.19
CA ALA A 153 5.40 -9.52 11.83
C ALA A 153 6.36 -9.24 12.99
N THR A 154 7.34 -10.10 13.17
CA THR A 154 8.48 -9.94 14.08
C THR A 154 9.77 -10.06 13.28
N ALA A 155 10.66 -9.08 13.36
CA ALA A 155 11.93 -9.07 12.65
C ALA A 155 13.10 -9.09 13.65
N TYR A 156 14.12 -9.88 13.31
CA TYR A 156 15.38 -9.99 14.03
C TYR A 156 16.51 -9.62 13.09
N GLN A 157 17.43 -8.78 13.54
CA GLN A 157 18.74 -8.59 12.91
C GLN A 157 19.79 -9.31 13.76
N ASP A 158 20.71 -10.04 13.11
CA ASP A 158 21.83 -10.65 13.79
C ASP A 158 22.67 -9.60 14.55
N GLY A 159 23.00 -9.88 15.81
CA GLY A 159 23.71 -8.97 16.70
C GLY A 159 22.89 -7.82 17.32
N ALA A 160 21.63 -7.61 16.93
CA ALA A 160 20.80 -6.54 17.50
C ALA A 160 20.30 -6.87 18.93
N PRO A 161 20.02 -5.87 19.79
CA PRO A 161 19.59 -6.09 21.18
C PRO A 161 18.27 -6.83 21.35
N GLY A 162 17.39 -6.80 20.35
CA GLY A 162 16.09 -7.46 20.41
C GLY A 162 15.30 -7.36 19.10
N PRO A 163 14.16 -8.05 19.02
CA PRO A 163 13.31 -8.00 17.84
C PRO A 163 12.53 -6.69 17.75
N LEU A 164 12.09 -6.38 16.54
CA LEU A 164 11.07 -5.38 16.28
C LEU A 164 9.77 -6.09 15.88
N THR A 165 8.62 -5.50 16.17
CA THR A 165 7.31 -6.07 15.84
C THR A 165 6.40 -5.02 15.20
N ALA A 166 5.62 -5.42 14.21
CA ALA A 166 4.62 -4.54 13.59
C ALA A 166 3.42 -5.33 13.05
N GLU A 167 2.29 -4.63 12.95
CA GLU A 167 1.14 -5.08 12.20
C GLU A 167 1.33 -4.69 10.73
N VAL A 168 1.41 -5.67 9.83
CA VAL A 168 1.56 -5.46 8.39
C VAL A 168 0.23 -5.69 7.70
N SER A 169 -0.32 -4.64 7.09
CA SER A 169 -1.50 -4.70 6.23
C SER A 169 -1.20 -4.04 4.89
N ARG A 170 -2.12 -4.15 3.93
CA ARG A 170 -2.02 -3.50 2.62
C ARG A 170 -1.72 -1.99 2.72
N GLU A 171 -2.32 -1.30 3.67
CA GLU A 171 -2.20 0.13 3.92
C GLU A 171 -1.07 0.48 4.91
N ARG A 172 -0.44 -0.53 5.50
CA ARG A 172 0.59 -0.41 6.53
C ARG A 172 1.70 -1.43 6.28
N PRO A 173 2.49 -1.27 5.21
CA PRO A 173 3.71 -2.03 5.07
C PRO A 173 4.73 -1.57 6.10
N TRP A 174 5.75 -2.38 6.31
CA TRP A 174 6.71 -2.19 7.38
C TRP A 174 8.10 -2.00 6.84
N LEU A 175 8.73 -0.86 7.15
CA LEU A 175 10.07 -0.54 6.72
C LEU A 175 11.07 -0.85 7.84
N LEU A 176 12.02 -1.72 7.54
CA LEU A 176 13.15 -2.10 8.37
C LEU A 176 14.42 -1.42 7.87
N SER A 177 15.25 -0.96 8.79
CA SER A 177 16.57 -0.38 8.49
C SER A 177 17.64 -1.15 9.27
N PHE A 178 18.72 -1.52 8.58
CA PHE A 178 19.80 -2.33 9.13
C PHE A 178 21.11 -1.56 9.10
N ASP A 179 21.86 -1.66 10.20
CA ASP A 179 23.28 -1.31 10.23
C ASP A 179 24.07 -2.55 10.64
N TRP A 180 24.83 -3.11 9.70
CA TRP A 180 25.60 -4.33 9.92
C TRP A 180 26.89 -4.10 10.72
N LYS A 181 27.34 -2.85 10.87
CA LYS A 181 28.51 -2.47 11.67
C LYS A 181 28.11 -2.11 13.10
N ASP A 182 26.94 -1.48 13.26
CA ASP A 182 26.31 -1.21 14.55
C ASP A 182 24.89 -1.79 14.61
N PRO A 183 24.75 -3.09 14.91
CA PRO A 183 23.43 -3.73 15.03
C PRO A 183 22.51 -3.12 16.10
N SER A 184 23.03 -2.28 17.00
CA SER A 184 22.19 -1.56 17.98
C SER A 184 21.30 -0.50 17.33
N ALA A 185 21.63 -0.06 16.11
CA ALA A 185 20.83 0.86 15.31
C ALA A 185 19.70 0.18 14.51
N PHE A 186 19.46 -1.14 14.71
CA PHE A 186 18.36 -1.84 14.07
C PHE A 186 17.02 -1.14 14.35
N GLY A 187 16.37 -0.67 13.28
CA GLY A 187 15.26 0.27 13.37
C GLY A 187 14.09 -0.09 12.48
N ALA A 188 12.92 0.45 12.83
CA ALA A 188 11.68 0.26 12.10
C ALA A 188 10.88 1.55 12.00
N LYS A 189 10.20 1.73 10.87
CA LYS A 189 9.21 2.79 10.63
C LYS A 189 8.02 2.24 9.85
N ARG A 190 6.93 3.01 9.78
CA ARG A 190 5.82 2.72 8.86
C ARG A 190 6.32 2.90 7.42
N GLY A 191 6.10 1.88 6.58
CA GLY A 191 6.35 1.93 5.14
C GLY A 191 5.22 2.62 4.37
N ILE A 192 5.44 2.87 3.08
CA ILE A 192 4.43 3.43 2.19
C ILE A 192 3.62 2.27 1.58
N PRO A 193 2.27 2.30 1.63
CA PRO A 193 1.41 1.28 1.02
C PRO A 193 1.89 0.88 -0.38
N TYR A 194 1.88 -0.43 -0.67
CA TYR A 194 2.16 -0.88 -2.02
C TYR A 194 1.01 -0.47 -2.93
N PHE A 195 1.31 0.43 -3.85
CA PHE A 195 0.48 0.69 -5.01
C PHE A 195 0.94 -0.30 -6.09
N GLU A 196 0.05 -1.16 -6.59
CA GLU A 196 0.39 -2.09 -7.67
C GLU A 196 1.15 -1.34 -8.76
N LYS A 197 2.28 -1.92 -9.18
CA LYS A 197 3.30 -1.34 -10.08
C LYS A 197 2.74 -0.81 -11.43
N ASP A 198 1.44 -0.92 -11.66
CA ASP A 198 0.74 -0.43 -12.85
C ASP A 198 -0.25 0.76 -12.68
N ASP A 199 -0.79 1.16 -11.52
CA ASP A 199 -1.83 2.22 -11.51
C ASP A 199 -1.89 2.98 -10.16
N ALA A 200 -1.91 4.29 -10.05
CA ALA A 200 -2.24 5.31 -11.03
C ALA A 200 -1.48 6.59 -10.66
N CYS A 201 -1.10 7.36 -11.68
CA CYS A 201 -0.99 8.79 -11.41
C CYS A 201 -2.43 9.26 -11.11
N VAL A 202 -2.62 10.04 -10.06
CA VAL A 202 -3.96 10.48 -9.64
C VAL A 202 -4.04 11.98 -9.79
N ALA A 203 -5.19 12.47 -10.23
CA ALA A 203 -5.51 13.88 -10.22
C ALA A 203 -6.75 14.14 -9.37
N PHE A 204 -6.71 15.16 -8.52
CA PHE A 204 -7.89 15.66 -7.81
C PHE A 204 -8.13 17.08 -8.26
N LEU A 205 -9.35 17.38 -8.72
CA LEU A 205 -9.75 18.71 -9.13
C LEU A 205 -10.90 19.18 -8.25
N GLN A 206 -10.72 20.29 -7.54
CA GLN A 206 -11.78 20.93 -6.77
C GLN A 206 -12.11 22.29 -7.39
N ILE A 207 -13.36 22.43 -7.83
CA ILE A 207 -13.90 23.62 -8.48
C ILE A 207 -14.93 24.24 -7.54
N ASP A 208 -14.67 25.47 -7.12
CA ASP A 208 -15.54 26.26 -6.25
C ASP A 208 -15.60 27.74 -6.71
N ASP A 209 -16.26 28.59 -5.92
CA ASP A 209 -16.43 30.02 -6.26
C ASP A 209 -15.10 30.78 -6.43
N ASN A 210 -14.00 30.26 -5.86
CA ASN A 210 -12.69 30.91 -5.89
C ASN A 210 -11.82 30.44 -7.08
N GLY A 211 -12.23 29.41 -7.82
CA GLY A 211 -11.49 28.88 -8.96
C GLY A 211 -11.26 27.37 -8.90
N LEU A 212 -10.07 26.93 -9.28
CA LEU A 212 -9.67 25.53 -9.36
C LEU A 212 -8.48 25.27 -8.43
N ARG A 213 -8.61 24.26 -7.57
CA ARG A 213 -7.48 23.61 -6.91
C ARG A 213 -7.24 22.25 -7.55
N GLN A 214 -6.00 21.95 -7.84
CA GLN A 214 -5.60 20.71 -8.47
C GLN A 214 -4.48 20.06 -7.67
N GLU A 215 -4.62 18.77 -7.37
CA GLU A 215 -3.54 17.95 -6.83
C GLU A 215 -3.21 16.86 -7.85
N ILE A 216 -1.92 16.68 -8.15
CA ILE A 216 -1.43 15.53 -8.91
C ILE A 216 -0.51 14.72 -8.03
N ALA A 217 -0.86 13.45 -7.81
CA ALA A 217 -0.02 12.48 -7.12
C ALA A 217 0.63 11.55 -8.15
N ILE A 218 1.96 11.54 -8.19
CA ILE A 218 2.76 10.72 -9.11
C ILE A 218 3.85 9.96 -8.35
N PRO A 219 4.02 8.64 -8.57
CA PRO A 219 5.17 7.92 -8.02
C PRO A 219 6.48 8.54 -8.50
N PHE A 220 7.45 8.71 -7.59
CA PHE A 220 8.72 9.38 -7.88
C PHE A 220 9.46 8.76 -9.08
N LYS A 221 9.49 7.42 -9.17
CA LYS A 221 10.06 6.70 -10.33
C LYS A 221 9.39 7.07 -11.66
N LYS A 222 8.06 7.27 -11.67
CA LYS A 222 7.34 7.72 -12.88
C LYS A 222 7.66 9.18 -13.18
N LEU A 223 7.82 10.01 -12.16
CA LEU A 223 8.22 11.41 -12.32
C LEU A 223 9.62 11.55 -12.97
N GLU A 224 10.58 10.72 -12.57
CA GLU A 224 11.94 10.69 -13.16
C GLU A 224 11.93 10.36 -14.67
N SER A 225 10.87 9.73 -15.18
CA SER A 225 10.73 9.49 -16.62
C SER A 225 10.26 10.70 -17.43
N PHE A 226 9.82 11.78 -16.76
CA PHE A 226 9.48 13.05 -17.38
C PHE A 226 10.60 14.07 -17.28
N ILE A 227 11.18 14.17 -16.08
CA ILE A 227 12.20 15.17 -15.77
C ILE A 227 13.35 14.50 -15.01
N PRO A 228 14.60 14.72 -15.44
CA PRO A 228 15.75 14.24 -14.69
C PRO A 228 15.83 15.02 -13.37
N ILE A 229 15.87 14.28 -12.26
CA ILE A 229 16.07 14.86 -10.93
C ILE A 229 17.54 14.63 -10.55
N GLU A 230 18.32 15.72 -10.49
CA GLU A 230 19.72 15.65 -10.05
C GLU A 230 19.79 15.29 -8.58
N ARG A 231 20.43 14.15 -8.28
CA ARG A 231 20.58 13.63 -6.92
C ARG A 231 21.76 12.67 -6.85
N ALA A 232 22.26 12.44 -5.64
CA ALA A 232 23.17 11.33 -5.39
C ALA A 232 22.50 9.97 -5.69
N GLN A 233 23.32 8.96 -6.00
CA GLN A 233 22.88 7.55 -6.07
C GLN A 233 22.61 7.00 -4.67
N SER A 234 21.59 7.57 -4.03
CA SER A 234 21.08 7.20 -2.71
C SER A 234 19.63 6.72 -2.88
N ALA A 235 19.21 5.86 -1.95
CA ALA A 235 17.81 5.47 -1.83
C ALA A 235 16.93 6.61 -1.26
N PHE A 236 17.53 7.72 -0.81
CA PHE A 236 16.86 8.87 -0.20
C PHE A 236 17.30 10.18 -0.86
N LEU A 237 16.44 11.20 -0.83
CA LEU A 237 16.85 12.58 -1.09
C LEU A 237 17.34 13.25 0.19
N LYS A 238 18.34 14.09 0.03
CA LYS A 238 18.70 15.10 1.02
C LYS A 238 17.74 16.28 0.94
N THR A 239 17.62 17.03 2.03
CA THR A 239 16.72 18.20 2.08
C THR A 239 17.05 19.23 1.01
N GLU A 240 18.33 19.46 0.71
CA GLU A 240 18.74 20.38 -0.35
C GLU A 240 18.34 19.87 -1.75
N GLU A 241 18.40 18.55 -1.96
CA GLU A 241 17.98 17.90 -3.22
C GLU A 241 16.46 17.98 -3.40
N GLU A 242 15.67 17.84 -2.33
CA GLU A 242 14.21 18.06 -2.36
C GLU A 242 13.86 19.50 -2.77
N VAL A 243 14.58 20.49 -2.24
CA VAL A 243 14.36 21.91 -2.58
C VAL A 243 14.68 22.17 -4.05
N GLN A 244 15.83 21.71 -4.54
CA GLN A 244 16.23 21.89 -5.93
C GLN A 244 15.29 21.14 -6.90
N ALA A 245 14.88 19.92 -6.55
CA ALA A 245 13.93 19.14 -7.34
C ALA A 245 12.57 19.83 -7.40
N SER A 246 12.10 20.42 -6.29
CA SER A 246 10.80 21.10 -6.20
C SER A 246 10.65 22.22 -7.22
N GLU A 247 11.68 23.03 -7.43
CA GLU A 247 11.65 24.12 -8.42
C GLU A 247 11.48 23.59 -9.85
N SER A 248 12.25 22.55 -10.20
CA SER A 248 12.21 21.93 -11.54
C SER A 248 10.88 21.22 -11.79
N ILE A 249 10.36 20.50 -10.78
CA ILE A 249 9.05 19.85 -10.81
C ILE A 249 7.94 20.91 -10.98
N ALA A 250 7.95 21.96 -10.16
CA ALA A 250 6.94 23.01 -10.23
C ALA A 250 6.91 23.69 -11.60
N SER A 251 8.08 24.02 -12.16
CA SER A 251 8.18 24.58 -13.51
C SER A 251 7.65 23.62 -14.57
N PHE A 252 8.02 22.34 -14.51
CA PHE A 252 7.57 21.33 -15.47
C PHE A 252 6.04 21.18 -15.48
N PHE A 253 5.42 21.05 -14.30
CA PHE A 253 3.97 20.90 -14.21
C PHE A 253 3.23 22.16 -14.65
N THR A 254 3.76 23.35 -14.36
CA THR A 254 3.18 24.61 -14.83
C THR A 254 3.17 24.71 -16.37
N GLN A 255 4.20 24.17 -17.04
CA GLN A 255 4.31 24.22 -18.49
C GLN A 255 3.44 23.16 -19.21
N ASN A 256 3.16 22.04 -18.55
CA ASN A 256 2.50 20.87 -19.15
C ASN A 256 1.04 20.71 -18.71
N ILE A 257 0.48 21.70 -18.00
CA ILE A 257 -0.93 21.76 -17.63
C ILE A 257 -1.49 23.08 -18.14
N ALA A 258 -2.50 23.00 -19.01
CA ALA A 258 -3.23 24.18 -19.47
C ALA A 258 -4.60 24.23 -18.79
N VAL A 259 -4.92 25.37 -18.19
CA VAL A 259 -6.22 25.63 -17.57
C VAL A 259 -6.86 26.86 -18.21
N VAL A 260 -8.14 26.75 -18.57
CA VAL A 260 -8.96 27.87 -19.05
C VAL A 260 -10.18 27.99 -18.13
N ILE A 261 -10.33 29.15 -17.48
CA ILE A 261 -11.49 29.45 -16.63
C ILE A 261 -12.27 30.58 -17.28
N ASN A 262 -13.58 30.41 -17.45
CA ASN A 262 -14.46 31.42 -18.05
C ASN A 262 -13.95 31.93 -19.43
N GLY A 263 -13.34 31.02 -20.21
CA GLY A 263 -12.80 31.32 -21.55
C GLY A 263 -11.45 32.05 -21.56
N ARG A 264 -10.82 32.28 -20.41
CA ARG A 264 -9.50 32.89 -20.30
C ARG A 264 -8.46 31.85 -19.86
N PRO A 265 -7.29 31.76 -20.53
CA PRO A 265 -6.16 30.99 -20.02
C PRO A 265 -5.73 31.51 -18.65
N THR A 266 -5.58 30.60 -17.69
CA THR A 266 -5.26 30.92 -16.29
C THR A 266 -4.03 30.13 -15.88
N ALA A 267 -2.97 30.83 -15.48
CA ALA A 267 -1.78 30.23 -14.88
C ALA A 267 -2.02 29.96 -13.37
N PRO A 268 -1.32 28.99 -12.77
CA PRO A 268 -1.43 28.76 -11.34
C PRO A 268 -0.81 29.95 -10.58
N ALA A 269 -1.50 30.44 -9.55
CA ALA A 269 -0.97 31.46 -8.65
C ALA A 269 0.03 30.89 -7.65
N SER A 270 -0.08 29.60 -7.34
CA SER A 270 0.91 28.88 -6.54
C SER A 270 1.02 27.43 -6.99
N VAL A 271 2.24 26.89 -6.90
CA VAL A 271 2.56 25.48 -7.10
C VAL A 271 3.39 25.03 -5.92
N GLN A 272 2.92 24.01 -5.21
CA GLN A 272 3.64 23.39 -4.09
C GLN A 272 3.98 21.95 -4.47
N VAL A 273 5.19 21.54 -4.16
CA VAL A 273 5.68 20.18 -4.39
C VAL A 273 5.95 19.55 -3.03
N GLU A 274 5.29 18.44 -2.76
CA GLU A 274 5.44 17.71 -1.51
C GLU A 274 5.92 16.29 -1.81
N PHE A 275 7.00 15.90 -1.13
CA PHE A 275 7.50 14.53 -1.19
C PHE A 275 6.92 13.73 -0.03
N ASP A 276 5.97 12.86 -0.34
CA ASP A 276 5.42 11.90 0.61
C ASP A 276 6.40 10.73 0.75
N GLY A 277 7.35 10.90 1.69
CA GLY A 277 8.28 9.83 2.06
C GLY A 277 9.65 9.82 1.39
N ALA A 278 10.24 10.93 0.95
CA ALA A 278 11.51 10.93 0.22
C ALA A 278 12.77 11.37 1.00
N SER A 279 12.66 11.86 2.23
CA SER A 279 13.82 12.44 2.96
C SER A 279 14.51 11.46 3.91
N GLU A 280 15.83 11.60 4.05
CA GLU A 280 16.65 10.91 5.07
C GLU A 280 16.07 11.05 6.49
N ALA A 281 15.56 12.24 6.86
CA ALA A 281 14.96 12.49 8.18
C ALA A 281 13.67 11.68 8.41
N ARG A 282 12.87 11.46 7.36
CA ARG A 282 11.62 10.68 7.42
C ARG A 282 11.89 9.18 7.22
N GLY A 283 13.04 8.84 6.62
CA GLY A 283 13.58 7.50 6.49
C GLY A 283 12.74 6.59 5.61
N GLN A 284 12.19 7.10 4.51
CA GLN A 284 11.47 6.31 3.51
C GLN A 284 12.18 6.40 2.14
N PRO A 285 12.32 5.29 1.40
CA PRO A 285 13.08 5.32 0.15
C PRO A 285 12.31 5.87 -1.05
N LEU A 286 13.04 6.54 -1.94
CA LEU A 286 12.60 7.11 -3.21
C LEU A 286 11.82 6.14 -4.09
N ALA A 287 12.14 4.86 -4.01
CA ALA A 287 11.52 3.86 -4.85
C ALA A 287 10.00 3.74 -4.65
N ASN A 288 9.54 4.07 -3.45
CA ASN A 288 8.13 4.00 -3.04
C ASN A 288 7.54 5.38 -2.74
N ALA A 289 8.34 6.45 -2.90
CA ALA A 289 7.90 7.81 -2.67
C ALA A 289 6.85 8.26 -3.69
N VAL A 290 5.88 9.05 -3.24
CA VAL A 290 4.91 9.75 -4.09
C VAL A 290 5.20 11.23 -4.00
N VAL A 291 5.24 11.89 -5.15
CA VAL A 291 5.34 13.35 -5.22
C VAL A 291 3.94 13.90 -5.49
N ARG A 292 3.51 14.83 -4.64
CA ARG A 292 2.27 15.57 -4.79
C ARG A 292 2.56 16.97 -5.30
N ILE A 293 1.86 17.37 -6.36
CA ILE A 293 1.96 18.69 -6.94
C ILE A 293 0.61 19.37 -6.74
N LEU A 294 0.57 20.40 -5.89
CA LEU A 294 -0.63 21.16 -5.58
C LEU A 294 -0.59 22.47 -6.35
N LEU A 295 -1.53 22.66 -7.28
CA LEU A 295 -1.66 23.85 -8.11
C LEU A 295 -2.96 24.59 -7.76
N ASN A 296 -2.87 25.90 -7.55
CA ASN A 296 -4.04 26.74 -7.28
C ASN A 296 -4.23 27.77 -8.39
N TYR A 297 -5.39 27.73 -9.05
CA TYR A 297 -5.78 28.61 -10.15
C TYR A 297 -6.95 29.49 -9.70
N PRO A 298 -6.68 30.71 -9.22
CA PRO A 298 -7.74 31.61 -8.79
C PRO A 298 -8.58 32.07 -9.99
N ALA A 299 -9.87 32.27 -9.76
CA ALA A 299 -10.79 32.86 -10.74
C ALA A 299 -11.17 34.29 -10.32
N GLU A 300 -11.23 35.20 -11.29
CA GLU A 300 -11.70 36.58 -11.06
C GLU A 300 -13.21 36.64 -10.73
N SER A 301 -13.95 35.64 -11.18
CA SER A 301 -15.38 35.46 -10.94
C SER A 301 -15.71 33.98 -10.83
N PRO A 302 -16.81 33.59 -10.16
CA PRO A 302 -17.18 32.20 -10.00
C PRO A 302 -17.12 31.43 -11.33
N PRO A 303 -16.43 30.27 -11.39
CA PRO A 303 -16.34 29.47 -12.60
C PRO A 303 -17.74 29.10 -13.14
N SER A 304 -17.96 29.38 -14.43
CA SER A 304 -19.15 28.98 -15.20
C SER A 304 -18.79 28.02 -16.34
N MET A 305 -17.52 28.04 -16.75
CA MET A 305 -16.91 27.06 -17.64
C MET A 305 -15.45 26.86 -17.25
N LEU A 306 -14.96 25.64 -17.44
CA LEU A 306 -13.61 25.25 -17.10
C LEU A 306 -13.10 24.18 -18.06
N GLU A 307 -11.88 24.33 -18.53
CA GLU A 307 -11.14 23.32 -19.28
C GLU A 307 -9.79 23.09 -18.58
N VAL A 308 -9.47 21.82 -18.32
CA VAL A 308 -8.14 21.39 -17.86
C VAL A 308 -7.60 20.41 -18.88
N LYS A 309 -6.41 20.68 -19.40
CA LYS A 309 -5.68 19.79 -20.30
C LYS A 309 -4.34 19.40 -19.68
N LEU A 310 -4.09 18.11 -19.59
CA LEU A 310 -2.81 17.55 -19.17
C LEU A 310 -1.99 17.14 -20.39
N GLU A 311 -0.69 17.45 -20.39
CA GLU A 311 0.30 16.91 -21.34
C GLU A 311 1.36 16.07 -20.61
N LEU A 312 0.92 15.35 -19.58
CA LEU A 312 1.78 14.62 -18.64
C LEU A 312 1.81 13.12 -18.92
N PHE A 313 1.95 12.69 -20.18
CA PHE A 313 1.87 11.27 -20.55
C PHE A 313 3.15 10.75 -21.21
N ASN A 314 3.58 9.56 -20.81
CA ASN A 314 4.64 8.82 -21.47
C ASN A 314 4.43 7.30 -21.32
N TRP A 315 5.46 6.51 -21.59
CA TRP A 315 5.37 5.04 -21.53
C TRP A 315 5.15 4.48 -20.12
N GLN A 316 5.57 5.20 -19.07
CA GLN A 316 5.40 4.84 -17.65
C GLN A 316 4.12 5.42 -17.01
N ALA A 317 3.72 6.62 -17.43
CA ALA A 317 2.51 7.31 -16.97
C ALA A 317 1.55 7.50 -18.14
N ARG A 318 0.74 6.47 -18.40
CA ARG A 318 -0.14 6.41 -19.58
C ARG A 318 -1.48 7.12 -19.36
N SER A 319 -1.92 7.21 -18.11
CA SER A 319 -3.17 7.82 -17.71
C SER A 319 -3.13 8.36 -16.27
N TYR A 320 -4.07 9.26 -15.97
CA TYR A 320 -4.33 9.76 -14.62
C TYR A 320 -5.80 9.51 -14.30
N LYS A 321 -6.06 8.72 -13.25
CA LYS A 321 -7.41 8.57 -12.72
C LYS A 321 -7.74 9.84 -11.95
N ALA A 322 -8.89 10.44 -12.23
CA ALA A 322 -9.24 11.74 -11.69
C ALA A 322 -10.57 11.72 -10.95
N GLU A 323 -10.56 12.27 -9.73
CA GLU A 323 -11.77 12.66 -9.01
C GLU A 323 -11.94 14.18 -9.13
N ILE A 324 -13.14 14.61 -9.51
CA ILE A 324 -13.45 16.01 -9.78
C ILE A 324 -14.64 16.39 -8.90
N SER A 325 -14.42 17.31 -7.95
CA SER A 325 -15.45 17.89 -7.10
C SER A 325 -15.85 19.25 -7.63
N VAL A 326 -17.08 19.39 -8.10
CA VAL A 326 -17.64 20.61 -8.68
C VAL A 326 -18.74 21.13 -7.78
N PHE A 327 -18.46 22.22 -7.05
CA PHE A 327 -19.39 22.79 -6.06
C PHE A 327 -19.98 21.72 -5.12
N GLY A 328 -19.12 20.78 -4.66
CA GLY A 328 -19.49 19.69 -3.76
C GLY A 328 -20.08 18.44 -4.43
N LYS A 329 -20.26 18.43 -5.77
CA LYS A 329 -20.68 17.24 -6.52
C LYS A 329 -19.47 16.53 -7.10
N VAL A 330 -19.31 15.25 -6.77
CA VAL A 330 -18.16 14.44 -7.20
C VAL A 330 -18.47 13.72 -8.52
N MET A 331 -17.50 13.70 -9.42
CA MET A 331 -17.50 12.95 -10.66
C MET A 331 -16.11 12.37 -10.97
N ASN A 332 -16.06 11.32 -11.77
CA ASN A 332 -14.81 10.66 -12.15
C ASN A 332 -14.46 10.94 -13.61
N HIS A 333 -13.17 11.03 -13.89
CA HIS A 333 -12.61 11.16 -15.24
C HIS A 333 -11.30 10.39 -15.34
N THR A 334 -10.85 10.10 -16.57
CA THR A 334 -9.53 9.53 -16.80
C THR A 334 -8.83 10.35 -17.87
N PHE A 335 -7.78 11.07 -17.47
CA PHE A 335 -6.91 11.73 -18.41
C PHE A 335 -6.00 10.68 -19.06
N SER A 336 -5.86 10.73 -20.39
CA SER A 336 -4.92 9.89 -21.14
C SER A 336 -4.43 10.63 -22.37
N ARG A 337 -3.41 10.10 -23.06
CA ARG A 337 -2.96 10.66 -24.34
C ARG A 337 -4.10 10.81 -25.38
N TYR A 338 -5.12 9.95 -25.31
CA TYR A 338 -6.28 9.98 -26.22
C TYR A 338 -7.42 10.87 -25.72
N GLN A 339 -7.44 11.15 -24.42
CA GLN A 339 -8.41 12.02 -23.77
C GLN A 339 -7.68 12.92 -22.77
N PRO A 340 -6.90 13.91 -23.24
CA PRO A 340 -6.00 14.68 -22.39
C PRO A 340 -6.71 15.82 -21.66
N ALA A 341 -7.99 16.08 -21.98
CA ALA A 341 -8.72 17.24 -21.51
C ALA A 341 -10.04 16.87 -20.83
N PHE A 342 -10.34 17.61 -19.76
CA PHE A 342 -11.61 17.64 -19.06
C PHE A 342 -12.29 18.98 -19.28
N TYR A 343 -13.58 18.94 -19.57
CA TYR A 343 -14.42 20.10 -19.82
C TYR A 343 -15.61 20.10 -18.87
N TRP A 344 -15.85 21.24 -18.24
CA TRP A 344 -17.03 21.48 -17.42
C TRP A 344 -17.69 22.81 -17.78
N LYS A 345 -19.03 22.83 -17.70
CA LYS A 345 -19.85 24.02 -17.89
C LYS A 345 -21.07 23.94 -16.96
N LYS A 346 -21.39 25.05 -16.31
CA LYS A 346 -22.50 25.18 -15.36
C LYS A 346 -23.86 25.13 -16.03
#